data_AF-A0A524HG52-F1
#
_entry.id   AF-A0A524HG52-F1
#
_cell.length_a   1.000
_cell.length_b   1.000
_cell.length_c   1.000
_cell.angle_alpha   90.00
_cell.angle_beta   90.00
_cell.angle_gamma   90.00
#
_symmetry.space_group_name_H-M   'P 1'
#
loop_
_entity.id
_entity.type
_entity.pdbx_description
1 polymer ?
#
loop_
_entity_poly.entity_id
_entity_poly.type
_entity_poly.pdbx_seq_one_letter_code
_entity_poly.pdbx_strand_id
1 'polypeptide(L)'
;MLPLIWEAQTKALSLKNIGMAVTVDIGNLNDIHPKNKQDVGKRLALWALAKDYGRKDIVYSGPSLPYITVAPPNLTDYGRKDIVYSGPLYKSMEIQDDKILVSFDNVGGGLVSRDGNDLNWFEIAGQDRNFVKAKAQIEGKKIVVSSDQVKKPVAVRFGWHQEAEPNLSNKEGLPASPFRTDKW
;
A
#
# COMPACT_ATOMS: atom_id res chain seq x y z
N MET A 1 11.17 13.59 3.33
CA MET A 1 12.49 12.98 3.06
C MET A 1 12.42 11.45 3.10
N LEU A 2 11.81 10.82 4.11
CA LEU A 2 11.70 9.36 4.24
C LEU A 2 11.02 8.61 3.06
N PRO A 3 9.92 9.09 2.45
CA PRO A 3 9.28 8.38 1.34
C PRO A 3 10.16 8.27 0.08
N LEU A 4 11.01 9.29 -0.18
CA LEU A 4 11.95 9.28 -1.30
C LEU A 4 13.06 8.24 -1.11
N ILE A 5 13.47 7.99 0.14
CA ILE A 5 14.45 6.96 0.48
C ILE A 5 13.86 5.58 0.25
N TRP A 6 12.61 5.33 0.67
CA TRP A 6 11.93 4.06 0.42
C TRP A 6 11.71 3.80 -1.07
N GLU A 7 11.39 4.84 -1.84
CA GLU A 7 11.26 4.73 -3.29
C GLU A 7 12.62 4.37 -3.92
N ALA A 8 13.71 5.01 -3.51
CA ALA A 8 15.06 4.71 -3.99
C ALA A 8 15.50 3.27 -3.63
N GLN A 9 15.22 2.83 -2.39
CA GLN A 9 15.48 1.45 -1.94
C GLN A 9 14.68 0.43 -2.74
N THR A 10 13.42 0.73 -3.04
CA THR A 10 12.56 -0.13 -3.87
C THR A 10 13.07 -0.19 -5.31
N LYS A 11 13.54 0.93 -5.88
CA LYS A 11 14.14 0.96 -7.23
C LYS A 11 15.37 0.05 -7.35
N ALA A 12 16.14 -0.12 -6.27
CA ALA A 12 17.30 -1.01 -6.26
C ALA A 12 16.94 -2.50 -6.44
N LEU A 13 15.68 -2.91 -6.20
CA LEU A 13 15.19 -4.26 -6.47
C LEU A 13 15.23 -4.64 -7.97
N SER A 14 15.40 -3.67 -8.87
CA SER A 14 15.61 -3.93 -10.31
C SER A 14 16.97 -4.57 -10.61
N LEU A 15 17.92 -4.51 -9.69
CA LEU A 15 19.25 -5.11 -9.84
C LEU A 15 19.21 -6.61 -9.53
N LYS A 16 20.10 -7.36 -10.18
CA LYS A 16 20.21 -8.82 -10.01
C LYS A 16 20.62 -9.16 -8.57
N ASN A 17 20.00 -10.21 -8.01
CA ASN A 17 20.31 -10.76 -6.69
C ASN A 17 20.17 -9.77 -5.52
N ILE A 18 19.23 -8.83 -5.62
CA ILE A 18 18.86 -7.93 -4.53
C ILE A 18 17.54 -8.39 -3.89
N GLY A 19 17.47 -8.29 -2.56
CA GLY A 19 16.27 -8.49 -1.76
C GLY A 19 16.08 -7.35 -0.78
N MET A 20 14.83 -7.13 -0.34
CA MET A 20 14.49 -6.06 0.61
C MET A 20 13.57 -6.61 1.69
N ALA A 21 13.86 -6.28 2.95
CA ALA A 21 12.99 -6.53 4.08
C ALA A 21 12.33 -5.20 4.49
N VAL A 22 11.00 -5.15 4.42
CA VAL A 22 10.23 -4.04 4.98
C VAL A 22 10.30 -4.13 6.50
N THR A 23 10.45 -3.00 7.21
CA THR A 23 10.56 -2.97 8.67
C THR A 23 9.67 -1.89 9.32
N VAL A 24 8.83 -1.23 8.54
CA VAL A 24 8.02 -0.09 9.01
C VAL A 24 7.03 -0.47 10.12
N ASP A 25 6.66 -1.75 10.18
CA ASP A 25 5.73 -2.34 11.15
C ASP A 25 6.38 -2.74 12.48
N ILE A 26 7.72 -2.82 12.54
CA ILE A 26 8.47 -3.27 13.72
C ILE A 26 9.44 -2.20 14.26
N GLY A 27 9.30 -0.96 13.76
CA GLY A 27 10.01 0.23 14.24
C GLY A 27 9.36 0.86 15.48
N ASN A 28 10.06 1.82 16.10
CA ASN A 28 9.55 2.63 17.20
C ASN A 28 9.83 4.12 16.93
N LEU A 29 8.81 4.97 17.01
CA LEU A 29 8.95 6.42 16.78
C LEU A 29 9.83 7.11 17.83
N ASN A 30 9.90 6.56 19.04
CA ASN A 30 10.70 7.10 20.14
C ASN A 30 12.10 6.48 20.23
N ASP A 31 12.42 5.49 19.40
CA ASP A 31 13.69 4.79 19.44
C ASP A 31 14.13 4.38 18.02
N ILE A 32 15.10 5.13 17.48
CA ILE A 32 15.70 4.87 16.17
C ILE A 32 16.49 3.55 16.12
N HIS A 33 16.70 2.88 17.26
CA HIS A 33 17.35 1.58 17.37
C HIS A 33 16.33 0.47 17.72
N PRO A 34 15.53 0.00 16.77
CA PRO A 34 14.47 -0.98 17.04
C PRO A 34 15.02 -2.24 17.71
N LYS A 35 14.38 -2.64 18.81
CA LYS A 35 14.76 -3.82 19.59
C LYS A 35 14.51 -5.14 18.85
N ASN A 36 13.50 -5.18 17.98
CA ASN A 36 13.14 -6.39 17.22
C ASN A 36 14.06 -6.60 16.00
N LYS A 37 15.31 -6.95 16.26
CA LYS A 37 16.28 -7.32 15.20
C LYS A 37 16.06 -8.73 14.66
N GLN A 38 15.38 -9.58 15.42
CA GLN A 38 15.14 -10.97 15.04
C GLN A 38 14.24 -11.07 13.82
N ASP A 39 13.14 -10.29 13.77
CA ASP A 39 12.23 -10.38 12.64
C ASP A 39 12.80 -9.75 11.37
N VAL A 40 13.64 -8.71 11.49
CA VAL A 40 14.45 -8.19 10.37
C VAL A 40 15.35 -9.32 9.83
N GLY A 41 16.07 -10.01 10.71
CA GLY A 41 16.96 -11.12 10.34
C GLY A 41 16.21 -12.29 9.69
N LYS A 42 15.05 -12.68 10.23
CA LYS A 42 14.20 -13.73 9.64
C LYS A 42 13.75 -13.35 8.23
N ARG A 43 13.29 -12.11 8.02
CA ARG A 43 12.84 -11.62 6.70
C ARG A 43 13.98 -11.70 5.67
N LEU A 44 15.20 -11.31 6.05
CA LEU A 44 16.37 -11.40 5.17
C LEU A 44 16.83 -12.85 4.93
N ALA A 45 16.78 -13.71 5.96
CA ALA A 45 17.14 -15.12 5.83
C ALA A 45 16.22 -15.86 4.86
N LEU A 46 14.92 -15.51 4.82
CA LEU A 46 13.99 -16.09 3.87
C LEU A 46 14.39 -15.78 2.42
N TRP A 47 14.88 -14.56 2.13
CA TRP A 47 15.38 -14.20 0.79
C TRP A 47 16.53 -15.11 0.35
N ALA A 48 17.52 -15.31 1.21
CA ALA A 48 18.66 -16.18 0.93
C ALA A 48 18.18 -17.63 0.73
N LEU A 49 17.34 -18.14 1.64
CA LEU A 49 16.81 -19.50 1.53
C LEU A 49 16.11 -19.76 0.20
N ALA A 50 15.37 -18.78 -0.29
CA ALA A 50 14.60 -18.91 -1.53
C ALA A 50 15.47 -18.72 -2.79
N LYS A 51 16.35 -17.72 -2.81
CA LYS A 51 17.13 -17.35 -4.00
C LYS A 51 18.42 -18.12 -4.15
N ASP A 52 19.06 -18.50 -3.05
CA ASP A 52 20.40 -19.10 -3.04
C ASP A 52 20.38 -20.57 -2.64
N TYR A 53 19.51 -20.96 -1.69
CA TYR A 53 19.45 -22.34 -1.18
C TYR A 53 18.35 -23.20 -1.82
N GLY A 54 17.67 -22.68 -2.85
CA GLY A 54 16.70 -23.44 -3.64
C GLY A 54 15.47 -23.91 -2.85
N ARG A 55 15.13 -23.27 -1.73
CA ARG A 55 13.90 -23.55 -0.98
C ARG A 55 12.72 -22.93 -1.74
N LYS A 56 11.95 -23.78 -2.42
CA LYS A 56 10.85 -23.35 -3.30
C LYS A 56 9.51 -23.15 -2.58
N ASP A 57 9.38 -23.67 -1.35
CA ASP A 57 8.12 -23.67 -0.58
C ASP A 57 8.12 -22.70 0.60
N ILE A 58 8.72 -21.51 0.41
CA ILE A 58 8.77 -20.48 1.44
C ILE A 58 8.36 -19.13 0.88
N VAL A 59 7.58 -18.38 1.67
CA VAL A 59 7.30 -16.98 1.38
C VAL A 59 8.49 -16.17 1.90
N TYR A 60 9.15 -15.45 1.01
CA TYR A 60 10.38 -14.72 1.34
C TYR A 60 10.32 -13.23 1.06
N SER A 61 9.27 -12.76 0.37
CA SER A 61 9.04 -11.35 0.09
C SER A 61 7.60 -10.97 0.42
N GLY A 62 7.41 -9.74 0.92
CA GLY A 62 6.09 -9.12 0.98
C GLY A 62 5.56 -8.72 -0.42
N PRO A 63 4.31 -8.26 -0.52
CA PRO A 63 3.79 -7.69 -1.75
C PRO A 63 4.69 -6.53 -2.21
N SER A 64 5.18 -6.61 -3.44
CA SER A 64 5.94 -5.54 -4.08
C SER A 64 5.15 -5.03 -5.28
N LEU A 65 5.09 -3.71 -5.45
CA LEU A 65 4.54 -3.10 -6.66
C LEU A 65 5.51 -3.42 -7.81
N PRO A 66 5.11 -4.17 -8.85
CA PRO A 66 5.91 -4.22 -10.05
C PRO A 66 5.73 -2.88 -10.76
N TYR A 67 6.78 -2.05 -10.79
CA TYR A 67 6.88 -1.04 -11.84
C TYR A 67 6.73 -1.76 -13.18
N ILE A 68 5.74 -1.31 -13.96
CA ILE A 68 5.26 -1.88 -15.22
C ILE A 68 6.40 -2.48 -16.06
N THR A 69 6.48 -3.81 -16.12
CA THR A 69 6.86 -4.61 -17.30
C THR A 69 6.44 -6.06 -17.05
N VAL A 70 5.45 -6.51 -17.82
CA VAL A 70 4.98 -7.89 -18.07
C VAL A 70 5.38 -8.95 -17.03
N ALA A 71 4.41 -9.38 -16.21
CA ALA A 71 4.58 -10.48 -15.26
C ALA A 71 5.01 -11.78 -15.98
N PRO A 72 5.97 -12.56 -15.44
CA PRO A 72 6.12 -13.96 -15.84
C PRO A 72 4.86 -14.73 -15.43
N PRO A 73 4.32 -15.59 -16.30
CA PRO A 73 3.19 -16.43 -15.96
C PRO A 73 3.68 -17.47 -14.94
N ASN A 74 2.93 -17.68 -13.87
CA ASN A 74 3.13 -18.71 -12.85
C ASN A 74 4.01 -18.34 -11.65
N LEU A 75 3.73 -17.22 -10.99
CA LEU A 75 3.88 -17.17 -9.55
C LEU A 75 2.52 -16.99 -8.88
N THR A 76 2.42 -17.60 -7.70
CA THR A 76 1.47 -17.35 -6.59
C THR A 76 0.23 -18.24 -6.49
N ASP A 77 0.38 -19.39 -5.81
CA ASP A 77 -0.67 -19.94 -4.92
C ASP A 77 -0.34 -21.29 -4.24
N TYR A 78 0.70 -22.06 -4.60
CA TYR A 78 0.90 -23.42 -4.05
C TYR A 78 -0.36 -24.32 -4.16
N GLY A 79 -1.25 -24.05 -5.12
CA GLY A 79 -2.57 -24.70 -5.22
C GLY A 79 -3.63 -24.23 -4.20
N ARG A 80 -3.32 -23.23 -3.36
CA ARG A 80 -4.28 -22.56 -2.45
C ARG A 80 -4.72 -21.22 -3.04
N LYS A 81 -5.92 -21.22 -3.63
CA LYS A 81 -6.45 -20.08 -4.38
C LYS A 81 -6.90 -18.88 -3.53
N ASP A 82 -6.89 -19.00 -2.19
CA ASP A 82 -7.59 -18.07 -1.30
C ASP A 82 -6.72 -17.38 -0.23
N ILE A 83 -5.40 -17.23 -0.44
CA ILE A 83 -4.53 -16.55 0.53
C ILE A 83 -4.50 -15.03 0.26
N VAL A 84 -5.00 -14.25 1.21
CA VAL A 84 -4.84 -12.80 1.23
C VAL A 84 -3.52 -12.45 1.92
N TYR A 85 -2.56 -11.93 1.16
CA TYR A 85 -1.18 -11.66 1.62
C TYR A 85 -0.81 -10.17 1.62
N SER A 86 -1.73 -9.31 1.19
CA SER A 86 -1.52 -7.87 1.07
C SER A 86 -2.77 -7.12 1.48
N GLY A 87 -2.58 -5.93 2.07
CA GLY A 87 -3.65 -4.95 2.20
C GLY A 87 -4.03 -4.32 0.86
N PRO A 88 -5.09 -3.50 0.83
CA PRO A 88 -5.57 -2.84 -0.38
C PRO A 88 -4.46 -2.00 -1.03
N LEU A 89 -4.23 -2.22 -2.32
CA LEU A 89 -3.28 -1.44 -3.12
C LEU A 89 -4.03 -0.62 -4.14
N TYR A 90 -3.71 0.68 -4.23
CA TYR A 90 -4.30 1.55 -5.25
C TYR A 90 -4.11 0.95 -6.65
N LYS A 91 -5.20 0.87 -7.41
CA LYS A 91 -5.21 0.38 -8.80
C LYS A 91 -5.51 1.48 -9.79
N SER A 92 -6.62 2.17 -9.59
CA SER A 92 -7.11 3.19 -10.51
C SER A 92 -8.03 4.17 -9.80
N MET A 93 -8.28 5.30 -10.45
CA MET A 93 -9.33 6.22 -10.06
C MET A 93 -10.23 6.56 -11.25
N GLU A 94 -11.48 6.85 -10.96
CA GLU A 94 -12.50 7.33 -11.91
C GLU A 94 -13.15 8.57 -11.31
N ILE A 95 -13.30 9.63 -12.11
CA ILE A 95 -14.03 10.83 -11.69
C ILE A 95 -15.49 10.63 -12.07
N GLN A 96 -16.39 10.76 -11.12
CA GLN A 96 -17.84 10.73 -11.35
C GLN A 96 -18.44 11.97 -10.70
N ASP A 97 -18.87 12.91 -11.54
CA ASP A 97 -19.40 14.21 -11.12
C ASP A 97 -18.44 14.96 -10.19
N ASP A 98 -18.82 15.17 -8.93
CA ASP A 98 -18.05 15.86 -7.89
C ASP A 98 -17.29 14.90 -6.96
N LYS A 99 -17.15 13.63 -7.36
CA LYS A 99 -16.50 12.58 -6.57
C LYS A 99 -15.40 11.86 -7.35
N ILE A 100 -14.50 11.24 -6.61
CA ILE A 100 -13.49 10.32 -7.14
C ILE A 100 -13.71 8.93 -6.56
N LEU A 101 -13.93 7.97 -7.43
CA LEU A 101 -14.02 6.55 -7.10
C LEU A 101 -12.63 5.94 -7.22
N VAL A 102 -12.09 5.43 -6.12
CA VAL A 102 -10.79 4.79 -6.05
C VAL A 102 -10.97 3.28 -5.99
N SER A 103 -10.34 2.57 -6.91
CA SER A 103 -10.33 1.11 -6.95
C SER A 103 -9.03 0.55 -6.42
N PHE A 104 -9.12 -0.60 -5.76
CA PHE A 104 -7.99 -1.27 -5.14
C PHE A 104 -7.84 -2.70 -5.66
N ASP A 105 -6.59 -3.14 -5.81
CA ASP A 105 -6.23 -4.56 -5.85
C ASP A 105 -6.02 -5.07 -4.41
N ASN A 106 -5.92 -6.39 -4.24
CA ASN A 106 -5.66 -7.03 -2.93
C ASN A 106 -6.68 -6.67 -1.83
N VAL A 107 -7.95 -6.48 -2.21
CA VAL A 107 -9.03 -6.16 -1.26
C VAL A 107 -9.44 -7.31 -0.35
N GLY A 108 -8.96 -8.54 -0.60
CA GLY A 108 -9.34 -9.73 0.16
C GLY A 108 -10.85 -9.93 0.24
N GLY A 109 -11.36 -10.18 1.46
CA GLY A 109 -12.78 -10.30 1.79
C GLY A 109 -13.56 -8.99 1.78
N GLY A 110 -12.90 -7.86 1.52
CA GLY A 110 -13.49 -6.53 1.36
C GLY A 110 -12.73 -5.44 2.10
N LEU A 111 -13.03 -4.19 1.75
CA LEU A 111 -12.48 -3.01 2.42
C LEU A 111 -13.22 -2.76 3.74
N VAL A 112 -12.49 -2.36 4.78
CA VAL A 112 -13.03 -2.01 6.09
C VAL A 112 -12.23 -0.88 6.73
N SER A 113 -12.88 -0.18 7.66
CA SER A 113 -12.19 0.67 8.63
C SER A 113 -11.77 -0.18 9.82
N ARG A 114 -10.46 -0.21 10.14
CA ARG A 114 -9.91 -1.09 11.18
C ARG A 114 -10.41 -0.76 12.59
N ASP A 115 -10.86 0.48 12.80
CA ASP A 115 -11.33 1.00 14.09
C ASP A 115 -12.85 1.23 14.11
N GLY A 116 -13.56 0.91 13.02
CA GLY A 116 -15.00 1.11 12.89
C GLY A 116 -15.43 2.58 12.73
N ASN A 117 -14.50 3.53 12.72
CA ASN A 117 -14.78 4.95 12.51
C ASN A 117 -14.79 5.30 11.02
N ASP A 118 -15.21 6.53 10.70
CA ASP A 118 -15.11 7.09 9.36
C ASP A 118 -13.68 7.02 8.82
N LEU A 119 -13.55 6.79 7.51
CA LEU A 119 -12.24 6.73 6.87
C LEU A 119 -11.52 8.08 6.96
N ASN A 120 -10.25 8.02 7.34
CA ASN A 120 -9.42 9.21 7.57
C ASN A 120 -8.21 9.28 6.61
N TRP A 121 -7.50 10.42 6.66
CA TRP A 121 -6.30 10.70 5.86
C TRP A 121 -6.51 10.69 4.34
N PHE A 122 -7.72 11.00 3.88
CA PHE A 122 -8.01 11.31 2.48
C PHE A 122 -7.96 12.81 2.23
N GLU A 123 -7.27 13.18 1.15
CA GLU A 123 -7.23 14.54 0.64
C GLU A 123 -7.64 14.53 -0.83
N ILE A 124 -8.35 15.57 -1.27
CA ILE A 124 -8.84 15.72 -2.64
C ILE A 124 -8.49 17.12 -3.15
N ALA A 125 -8.14 17.24 -4.42
CA ALA A 125 -7.80 18.50 -5.07
C ALA A 125 -8.57 18.69 -6.37
N GLY A 126 -8.88 19.94 -6.67
CA GLY A 126 -9.41 20.37 -7.96
C GLY A 126 -8.30 20.78 -8.93
N GLN A 127 -8.69 21.41 -10.04
CA GLN A 127 -7.74 21.92 -11.05
C GLN A 127 -6.78 22.99 -10.51
N ASP A 128 -7.13 23.62 -9.39
CA ASP A 128 -6.30 24.58 -8.66
C ASP A 128 -5.13 23.93 -7.90
N ARG A 129 -5.09 22.58 -7.85
CA ARG A 129 -4.04 21.77 -7.21
C ARG A 129 -3.95 21.93 -5.69
N ASN A 130 -4.94 22.57 -5.08
CA ASN A 130 -5.02 22.73 -3.64
C ASN A 130 -5.68 21.50 -3.04
N PHE A 131 -4.93 20.74 -2.25
CA PHE A 131 -5.45 19.58 -1.52
C PHE A 131 -6.18 20.03 -0.27
N VAL A 132 -7.41 19.56 -0.11
CA VAL A 132 -8.23 19.75 1.09
C VAL A 132 -8.63 18.40 1.66
N LYS A 133 -8.96 18.37 2.95
CA LYS A 133 -9.50 17.16 3.60
C LYS A 133 -10.77 16.69 2.88
N ALA A 134 -10.86 15.39 2.65
CA ALA A 134 -11.98 14.75 1.98
C ALA A 134 -12.73 13.80 2.92
N LYS A 135 -14.02 13.62 2.65
CA LYS A 135 -14.82 12.52 3.18
C LYS A 135 -14.61 11.30 2.29
N ALA A 136 -14.47 10.13 2.89
CA ALA A 136 -14.28 8.87 2.17
C ALA A 136 -15.26 7.81 2.68
N GLN A 137 -15.89 7.08 1.77
CA GLN A 137 -16.86 6.03 2.08
C GLN A 137 -16.56 4.76 1.30
N ILE A 138 -16.78 3.60 1.93
CA ILE A 138 -16.62 2.30 1.29
C ILE A 138 -17.91 1.96 0.53
N GLU A 139 -17.81 1.83 -0.79
CA GLU A 139 -18.90 1.35 -1.63
C GLU A 139 -18.46 0.08 -2.36
N GLY A 140 -18.82 -1.07 -1.79
CA GLY A 140 -18.39 -2.38 -2.29
C GLY A 140 -16.88 -2.57 -2.21
N LYS A 141 -16.20 -2.59 -3.36
CA LYS A 141 -14.73 -2.71 -3.48
C LYS A 141 -14.04 -1.39 -3.84
N LYS A 142 -14.79 -0.29 -3.86
CA LYS A 142 -14.28 1.05 -4.17
C LYS A 142 -14.37 1.94 -2.94
N ILE A 143 -13.52 2.96 -2.90
CA ILE A 143 -13.65 4.09 -1.98
C ILE A 143 -14.15 5.29 -2.76
N VAL A 144 -15.25 5.88 -2.32
CA VAL A 144 -15.79 7.12 -2.88
C VAL A 144 -15.26 8.28 -2.04
N VAL A 145 -14.53 9.18 -2.68
CA VAL A 145 -13.89 10.34 -2.05
C VAL A 145 -14.52 11.61 -2.57
N SER A 146 -14.93 12.51 -1.67
CA SER A 146 -15.55 13.79 -2.03
C SER A 146 -15.24 14.89 -1.00
N SER A 147 -15.43 16.14 -1.40
CA SER A 147 -15.35 17.28 -0.48
C SER A 147 -16.31 18.38 -0.90
N ASP A 148 -16.99 18.99 0.07
CA ASP A 148 -17.91 20.09 -0.16
C ASP A 148 -17.20 21.32 -0.79
N GLN A 149 -15.88 21.43 -0.58
CA GLN A 149 -15.00 22.49 -1.09
C GLN A 149 -14.51 22.24 -2.53
N VAL A 150 -14.59 21.02 -3.06
CA VAL A 150 -14.03 20.66 -4.37
C VAL A 150 -15.12 20.10 -5.28
N LYS A 151 -15.70 20.96 -6.13
CA LYS A 151 -16.77 20.58 -7.06
C LYS A 151 -16.31 19.87 -8.33
N LYS A 152 -15.06 20.04 -8.71
CA LYS A 152 -14.45 19.44 -9.91
C LYS A 152 -13.13 18.77 -9.53
N PRO A 153 -13.17 17.62 -8.85
CA PRO A 153 -11.97 16.98 -8.36
C PRO A 153 -11.16 16.38 -9.51
N VAL A 154 -9.84 16.42 -9.39
CA VAL A 154 -8.91 15.85 -10.38
C VAL A 154 -7.85 14.93 -9.78
N ALA A 155 -7.66 14.96 -8.45
CA ALA A 155 -6.73 14.09 -7.76
C ALA A 155 -7.14 13.82 -6.31
N VAL A 156 -6.74 12.64 -5.83
CA VAL A 156 -6.82 12.18 -4.44
C VAL A 156 -5.43 11.77 -3.94
N ARG A 157 -5.20 12.01 -2.64
CA ARG A 157 -4.10 11.46 -1.85
C ARG A 157 -4.65 10.72 -0.64
N PHE A 158 -3.92 9.68 -0.22
CA PHE A 158 -4.23 8.90 0.96
C PHE A 158 -2.96 8.63 1.77
N GLY A 159 -3.00 8.92 3.07
CA GLY A 159 -1.87 8.70 3.98
C GLY A 159 -0.61 9.48 3.61
N TRP A 160 -0.74 10.56 2.84
CA TRP A 160 0.38 11.32 2.28
C TRP A 160 0.93 12.38 3.28
N HIS A 161 1.17 11.97 4.52
CA HIS A 161 1.68 12.81 5.60
C HIS A 161 2.61 12.01 6.52
N GLN A 162 3.59 12.67 7.15
CA GLN A 162 4.62 11.99 7.97
C GLN A 162 4.05 11.38 9.26
N GLU A 163 2.94 11.93 9.74
CA GLU A 163 2.24 11.50 10.96
C GLU A 163 0.95 10.72 10.63
N ALA A 164 0.79 10.25 9.39
CA ALA A 164 -0.43 9.58 8.97
C ALA A 164 -0.58 8.20 9.63
N GLU A 165 -1.67 8.03 10.38
CA GLU A 165 -2.12 6.73 10.91
C GLU A 165 -3.48 6.33 10.31
N PRO A 166 -3.54 5.98 9.02
CA PRO A 166 -4.80 5.71 8.35
C PRO A 166 -5.49 4.44 8.83
N ASN A 167 -6.82 4.47 8.83
CA ASN A 167 -7.67 3.35 9.28
C ASN A 167 -8.20 2.44 8.16
N LEU A 168 -7.95 2.74 6.88
CA LEU A 168 -8.35 1.87 5.77
C LEU A 168 -7.54 0.57 5.76
N SER A 169 -8.25 -0.56 5.73
CA SER A 169 -7.68 -1.91 5.67
C SER A 169 -8.58 -2.86 4.87
N ASN A 170 -8.15 -4.09 4.65
CA ASN A 170 -9.04 -5.18 4.26
C ASN A 170 -9.57 -5.96 5.48
N LYS A 171 -10.57 -6.83 5.28
CA LYS A 171 -11.18 -7.65 6.34
C LYS A 171 -10.19 -8.59 7.04
N GLU A 172 -9.06 -8.88 6.40
CA GLU A 172 -7.97 -9.68 6.96
C GLU A 172 -7.04 -8.87 7.87
N GLY A 173 -7.34 -7.58 8.10
CA GLY A 173 -6.62 -6.70 9.01
C GLY A 173 -5.36 -6.09 8.42
N LEU A 174 -5.15 -6.22 7.10
CA LEU A 174 -3.97 -5.68 6.42
C LEU A 174 -4.25 -4.23 5.97
N PRO A 175 -3.40 -3.25 6.37
CA PRO A 175 -3.63 -1.84 6.08
C PRO A 175 -3.43 -1.51 4.60
N ALA A 176 -4.16 -0.52 4.11
CA ALA A 176 -3.95 0.02 2.76
C ALA A 176 -2.65 0.80 2.66
N SER A 177 -1.96 0.70 1.53
CA SER A 177 -0.74 1.46 1.29
C SER A 177 -1.05 2.93 0.95
N PRO A 178 -0.28 3.90 1.47
CA PRO A 178 -0.38 5.30 1.05
C PRO A 178 -0.25 5.45 -0.47
N PHE A 179 -0.99 6.38 -1.07
CA PHE A 179 -0.92 6.64 -2.50
C PHE A 179 -1.25 8.10 -2.85
N ARG A 180 -0.87 8.48 -4.07
CA ARG A 180 -1.27 9.74 -4.72
C ARG A 180 -1.62 9.46 -6.18
N THR A 181 -2.46 10.31 -6.74
CA THR A 181 -2.95 10.18 -8.13
C THR A 181 -2.51 11.33 -9.03
N ASP A 182 -1.98 12.41 -8.45
CA ASP A 182 -1.46 13.56 -9.16
C ASP A 182 -0.04 13.33 -9.69
N LYS A 183 0.29 13.96 -10.83
CA LYS A 183 1.58 13.84 -11.53
C LYS A 183 2.43 15.12 -11.53
N TRP A 184 1.99 16.16 -10.82
CA TRP A 184 2.67 17.46 -10.76
C TRP A 184 3.46 17.66 -9.46
#